data_AF-A0A815W3T1-F1
#
_entry.id   AF-A0A815W3T1-F1
#
_cell.length_a   1.000
_cell.length_b   1.000
_cell.length_c   1.000
_cell.angle_alpha   90.00
_cell.angle_beta   90.00
_cell.angle_gamma   90.00
#
_symmetry.space_group_name_H-M   'P 1'
#
loop_
_entity.id
_entity.type
_entity.pdbx_description
1 polymer ?
#
loop_
_entity_poly.entity_id
_entity_poly.type
_entity_poly.pdbx_seq_one_letter_code
_entity_poly.pdbx_strand_id
1 'polypeptide(L)' 'MNRIRSVPPQIGHVRDLSIFGLSHNKLASLPSDLLDVTTLHRLDIRSNRFSITNLQIIAAKFNTTNPDLTLQY' A
#
# COMPACT_ATOMS: atom_id res chain seq x y z
N MET A 1 -3.24 -6.17 -17.96
CA MET A 1 -2.20 -6.57 -17.00
C MET A 1 -1.21 -5.42 -16.84
N ASN A 2 -1.17 -4.80 -15.67
CA ASN A 2 -0.21 -3.73 -15.40
C ASN A 2 1.08 -4.32 -14.84
N ARG A 3 2.22 -3.76 -15.25
CA ARG A 3 3.57 -4.27 -14.91
C ARG A 3 4.26 -3.40 -13.87
N ILE A 4 3.48 -2.70 -13.02
CA ILE A 4 4.03 -1.82 -11.99
C ILE A 4 4.81 -2.70 -11.00
N ARG A 5 6.11 -2.41 -10.88
CA ARG A 5 7.05 -3.13 -10.00
C ARG A 5 7.31 -2.39 -8.70
N SER A 6 7.14 -1.08 -8.71
CA SER A 6 7.30 -0.20 -7.56
C SER A 6 6.33 0.98 -7.66
N VAL A 7 5.92 1.50 -6.51
CA VAL A 7 5.18 2.76 -6.41
C VAL A 7 6.19 3.86 -6.09
N PRO A 8 6.10 5.04 -6.73
CA PRO A 8 6.98 6.17 -6.42
C PRO A 8 6.81 6.64 -4.97
N PRO A 9 7.90 7.02 -4.27
CA PRO A 9 7.85 7.53 -2.89
C PRO A 9 7.05 8.83 -2.75
N GLN A 10 6.88 9.57 -3.85
CA GLN A 10 6.06 10.79 -3.90
C GLN A 10 4.58 10.55 -3.50
N ILE A 11 4.11 9.30 -3.52
CA ILE A 11 2.76 8.95 -3.07
C ILE A 11 2.49 9.36 -1.61
N GLY A 12 3.53 9.41 -0.76
CA GLY A 12 3.42 9.86 0.64
C GLY A 12 3.04 11.33 0.81
N HIS A 13 3.23 12.14 -0.23
CA HIS A 13 2.89 13.56 -0.20
C HIS A 13 1.46 13.84 -0.66
N VAL A 14 0.73 12.81 -1.11
CA VAL A 14 -0.64 12.98 -1.59
C VAL A 14 -1.57 13.09 -0.39
N ARG A 15 -2.07 14.31 -0.14
CA ARG A 15 -2.90 14.59 1.04
C ARG A 15 -4.36 14.20 0.89
N ASP A 16 -4.87 14.00 -0.31
CA ASP A 16 -6.29 13.71 -0.56
C ASP A 16 -6.55 12.31 -1.14
N LEU A 17 -5.67 11.34 -0.85
CA LEU A 17 -5.82 9.98 -1.38
C LEU A 17 -6.61 9.10 -0.42
N SER A 18 -7.91 8.92 -0.65
CA SER A 18 -8.75 8.05 0.20
C SER A 18 -8.69 6.57 -0.17
N ILE A 19 -8.58 6.24 -1.46
CA ILE A 19 -8.57 4.87 -1.96
C ILE A 19 -7.43 4.70 -2.96
N PHE A 20 -6.60 3.67 -2.76
CA PHE A 20 -5.49 3.36 -3.64
C PHE A 20 -5.54 1.90 -4.11
N GLY A 21 -5.84 1.72 -5.40
CA GLY A 21 -5.94 0.41 -6.04
C GLY A 21 -4.70 0.06 -6.84
N LEU A 22 -3.92 -0.89 -6.34
CA LEU A 22 -2.72 -1.45 -6.95
C LEU A 22 -2.88 -2.93 -7.32
N SER A 23 -4.10 -3.45 -7.34
CA SER A 23 -4.35 -4.85 -7.63
C SER A 23 -3.91 -5.25 -9.03
N HIS A 24 -3.60 -6.54 -9.21
CA HIS A 24 -3.15 -7.11 -10.50
C HIS A 24 -1.87 -6.47 -11.08
N ASN A 25 -0.89 -6.21 -10.22
CA ASN A 25 0.43 -5.70 -10.58
C ASN A 25 1.55 -6.70 -10.24
N LYS A 26 2.82 -6.26 -10.34
CA LYS A 26 3.99 -7.07 -9.98
C LYS A 26 4.77 -6.45 -8.83
N LEU A 27 4.08 -5.80 -7.91
CA LEU A 27 4.67 -5.18 -6.72
C LEU A 27 5.18 -6.25 -5.77
N ALA A 28 6.40 -6.07 -5.28
CA ALA A 28 7.00 -6.89 -4.23
C ALA A 28 7.12 -6.13 -2.90
N SER A 29 7.08 -4.80 -2.95
CA SER A 29 7.18 -3.89 -1.82
C SER A 29 6.37 -2.61 -2.08
N LEU A 30 6.07 -1.88 -1.00
CA LEU A 30 5.51 -0.54 -1.04
C LEU A 30 6.54 0.42 -0.42
N PRO A 31 6.61 1.69 -0.89
CA PRO A 31 7.46 2.69 -0.27
C PRO A 31 6.99 2.96 1.18
N SER A 32 7.93 3.22 2.08
CA SER A 32 7.62 3.62 3.45
C SER A 32 6.80 4.91 3.50
N ASP A 33 6.97 5.80 2.52
CA ASP A 33 6.23 7.06 2.41
C ASP A 33 4.72 6.84 2.25
N LEU A 34 4.27 5.67 1.77
CA LEU A 34 2.84 5.36 1.71
C LEU A 34 2.20 5.30 3.12
N LEU A 35 3.00 5.09 4.16
CA LEU A 35 2.55 5.15 5.55
C LEU A 35 2.23 6.59 5.98
N ASP A 36 2.84 7.59 5.36
CA ASP A 36 2.61 9.00 5.69
C ASP A 36 1.29 9.52 5.11
N VAL A 37 0.62 8.73 4.25
CA VAL A 37 -0.70 9.05 3.71
C VAL A 37 -1.78 8.75 4.76
N THR A 38 -1.95 9.66 5.70
CA THR A 38 -2.95 9.54 6.79
C THR A 38 -4.40 9.61 6.29
N THR A 39 -4.64 10.12 5.08
CA THR A 39 -5.97 10.18 4.47
C THR A 39 -6.37 8.92 3.72
N LEU A 40 -5.46 7.95 3.59
CA LEU A 40 -5.76 6.68 2.94
C LEU A 40 -6.64 5.83 3.84
N HIS A 41 -7.77 5.37 3.33
CA HIS A 41 -8.70 4.51 4.08
C HIS A 41 -8.76 3.12 3.48
N ARG A 42 -8.35 2.96 2.22
CA ARG A 42 -8.37 1.66 1.55
C ARG A 42 -7.18 1.49 0.62
N LEU A 43 -6.45 0.40 0.82
CA LEU A 43 -5.31 0.01 -0.01
C LEU A 43 -5.53 -1.40 -0.54
N ASP A 44 -5.69 -1.53 -1.85
CA ASP A 44 -5.86 -2.83 -2.52
C ASP A 44 -4.58 -3.22 -3.25
N ILE A 45 -3.89 -4.24 -2.73
CA ILE A 45 -2.67 -4.82 -3.28
C ILE A 45 -2.87 -6.28 -3.71
N ARG A 46 -4.11 -6.75 -3.86
CA ARG A 46 -4.40 -8.13 -4.27
C ARG A 46 -3.77 -8.48 -5.61
N SER A 47 -3.46 -9.76 -5.82
CA SER A 47 -2.84 -10.22 -7.08
C SER A 47 -1.53 -9.49 -7.43
N ASN A 48 -0.68 -9.28 -6.42
CA ASN A 48 0.71 -8.82 -6.57
C ASN A 48 1.71 -9.92 -6.18
N ARG A 49 2.99 -9.59 -6.07
CA ARG A 49 4.08 -10.52 -5.71
C ARG A 49 4.64 -10.26 -4.32
N PHE A 50 3.79 -9.88 -3.37
CA PHE A 50 4.20 -9.73 -1.98
C PHE A 50 4.41 -11.11 -1.35
N SER A 51 5.51 -11.26 -0.61
CA SER A 51 5.70 -12.42 0.27
C SER A 51 4.81 -12.29 1.50
N ILE A 52 4.48 -13.42 2.13
CA ILE A 52 3.70 -13.44 3.38
C ILE A 52 4.34 -12.54 4.46
N THR A 53 5.67 -12.55 4.53
CA THR A 53 6.44 -11.71 5.46
C THR A 53 6.29 -10.23 5.17
N ASN A 54 6.34 -9.82 3.89
CA ASN A 54 6.14 -8.42 3.52
C ASN A 54 4.71 -7.96 3.83
N LEU A 55 3.71 -8.80 3.58
CA LEU A 55 2.31 -8.47 3.90
C LEU A 55 2.10 -8.26 5.40
N GLN A 56 2.68 -9.11 6.24
CA GLN A 56 2.61 -8.96 7.70
C GLN A 56 3.26 -7.65 8.18
N ILE A 57 4.45 -7.32 7.65
CA ILE A 57 5.15 -6.07 8.01
C ILE A 57 4.32 -4.86 7.58
N ILE A 58 3.79 -4.87 6.36
CA ILE A 58 2.98 -3.78 5.82
C ILE A 58 1.71 -3.61 6.66
N ALA A 59 0.97 -4.70 6.92
CA ALA A 59 -0.24 -4.67 7.74
C ALA A 59 0.05 -4.15 9.16
N ALA A 60 1.13 -4.60 9.79
CA ALA A 60 1.52 -4.14 11.12
C ALA A 60 1.82 -2.64 11.14
N LYS A 61 2.58 -2.14 10.14
CA LYS A 61 2.90 -0.71 10.03
C LYS A 61 1.67 0.14 9.78
N PHE A 62 0.79 -0.26 8.85
CA PHE A 62 -0.44 0.47 8.59
C PHE A 62 -1.37 0.48 9.80
N ASN A 63 -1.48 -0.62 10.54
CA ASN A 63 -2.29 -0.66 11.77
C ASN A 63 -1.78 0.33 12.83
N THR A 64 -0.47 0.58 12.91
CA THR A 64 0.10 1.56 13.85
C THR A 64 -0.04 3.01 13.39
N THR A 65 0.02 3.28 12.09
CA THR A 65 0.02 4.65 11.55
C THR A 65 -1.39 5.13 11.19
N ASN A 66 -2.25 4.21 10.75
CA ASN A 66 -3.61 4.49 10.30
C ASN A 66 -4.52 3.26 10.57
N PRO A 67 -5.04 3.13 11.81
CA PRO A 67 -5.83 1.98 12.22
C PRO A 67 -7.15 1.84 11.46
N ASP A 68 -7.66 2.92 10.87
CA ASP A 68 -8.89 2.92 10.05
C ASP A 68 -8.64 2.42 8.62
N LEU A 69 -7.38 2.25 8.22
CA LEU A 69 -7.03 1.76 6.89
C LEU A 69 -7.36 0.28 6.72
N THR A 70 -8.18 0.00 5.71
CA THR A 70 -8.48 -1.37 5.26
C THR A 70 -7.49 -1.81 4.19
N LEU A 71 -6.62 -2.77 4.53
CA LEU A 71 -5.68 -3.40 3.59
C LEU A 71 -6.31 -4.64 2.94
N GLN A 72 -6.30 -4.71 1.61
CA GLN A 72 -6.73 -5.88 0.84
C GLN A 72 -5.52 -6.48 0.14
N TYR A 73 -5.15 -7.70 0.49
CA TYR A 73 -3.95 -8.39 -0.02
C TYR A 73 -4.26 -9.82 -0.44
#